data_AF-A0A081XRS1-F1
#
_entry.id   AF-A0A081XRS1-F1
#
_cell.length_a   1.000
_cell.length_b   1.000
_cell.length_c   1.000
_cell.angle_alpha   90.00
_cell.angle_beta   90.00
_cell.angle_gamma   90.00
#
_symmetry.space_group_name_H-M   'P 1'
#
loop_
_entity.id
_entity.type
_entity.pdbx_description
1 polymer ?
#
loop_
_entity_poly.entity_id
_entity_poly.type
_entity_poly.pdbx_seq_one_letter_code
_entity_poly.pdbx_strand_id
1 'polypeptide(L)'
;MRSVSFPAELLDAVTHHLEHFAAPGRDGHVFVGPQCGQLRRSNFRDDWVKARKGAGVTAELHFHDLRHTGNTLASTAGASTRELMTRMGHSSSRAALIYQHMTSDRDRAIADRLGAMIRDGGGAAADSARARLDQR
;
A
#
# COMPACT_ATOMS: atom_id res chain seq x y z
N MET A 1 3.96 12.08 19.98
CA MET A 1 4.90 11.07 19.42
C MET A 1 4.15 9.76 19.26
N ARG A 2 4.36 9.00 18.18
CA ARG A 2 3.67 7.73 17.94
C ARG A 2 4.66 6.66 17.51
N SER A 3 4.44 5.43 17.92
CA SER A 3 5.23 4.28 17.49
C SER A 3 4.56 3.61 16.28
N VAL A 4 5.37 3.16 15.33
CA VAL A 4 4.91 2.45 14.13
C VAL A 4 5.76 1.22 13.94
N SER A 5 5.12 0.06 13.99
CA SER A 5 5.78 -1.19 13.61
C SER A 5 5.92 -1.25 12.09
N PHE A 6 7.11 -1.66 11.65
CA PHE A 6 7.44 -1.89 10.25
C PHE A 6 7.89 -3.35 10.06
N PRO A 7 7.81 -3.90 8.84
CA PRO A 7 8.17 -5.29 8.56
C PRO A 7 9.64 -5.58 8.84
N ALA A 8 9.97 -6.79 9.31
CA ALA A 8 11.34 -7.19 9.64
C ALA A 8 12.26 -7.15 8.41
N GLU A 9 11.70 -7.32 7.21
CA GLU A 9 12.37 -7.26 5.92
C GLU A 9 12.97 -5.87 5.62
N LEU A 10 12.51 -4.82 6.29
CA LEU A 10 13.12 -3.49 6.17
C LEU A 10 14.29 -3.28 7.12
N LEU A 11 14.55 -4.19 8.06
CA LEU A 11 15.56 -4.00 9.09
C LEU A 11 16.95 -3.81 8.47
N ASP A 12 17.34 -4.65 7.51
CA ASP A 12 18.64 -4.55 6.85
C ASP A 12 18.81 -3.21 6.12
N ALA A 13 17.77 -2.76 5.41
CA ALA A 13 17.80 -1.48 4.70
C ALA A 13 17.89 -0.28 5.67
N VAL A 14 17.17 -0.34 6.79
CA VAL A 14 17.20 0.70 7.82
C VAL A 14 18.56 0.73 8.52
N THR A 15 19.09 -0.42 8.91
CA THR A 15 20.40 -0.54 9.55
C THR A 15 21.50 -0.02 8.65
N HIS A 16 21.55 -0.47 7.39
CA HIS A 16 22.50 0.02 6.41
C HIS A 16 22.41 1.55 6.26
N HIS A 17 21.20 2.09 6.22
CA HIS A 17 21.01 3.54 6.10
C HIS A 17 21.54 4.30 7.33
N LEU A 18 21.26 3.82 8.53
CA LEU A 18 21.73 4.44 9.78
C LEU A 18 23.26 4.42 9.89
N GLU A 19 23.91 3.37 9.40
CA GLU A 19 25.37 3.22 9.43
C GLU A 19 26.08 4.14 8.43
N HIS A 20 25.50 4.34 7.25
CA HIS A 20 26.21 4.98 6.12
C HIS A 20 25.75 6.40 5.82
N PHE A 21 24.51 6.77 6.18
CA PHE A 21 23.88 8.00 5.71
C PHE A 21 23.27 8.87 6.82
N ALA A 22 23.09 8.37 8.04
CA ALA A 22 22.55 9.17 9.13
C ALA A 22 23.64 10.03 9.81
N ALA A 23 23.22 11.16 10.41
CA ALA A 23 24.10 11.94 11.27
C ALA A 23 24.41 11.17 12.57
N PRO A 24 25.62 11.33 13.14
CA PRO A 24 26.01 10.62 14.34
C PRO A 24 25.24 11.08 15.59
N GLY A 25 25.18 10.21 16.59
CA GLY A 25 24.60 10.50 17.90
C GLY A 25 23.10 10.23 18.00
N ARG A 26 22.59 10.18 19.24
CA ARG A 26 21.21 9.81 19.55
C ARG A 26 20.17 10.75 18.92
N ASP A 27 20.51 12.03 18.84
CA ASP A 27 19.64 13.08 18.31
C ASP A 27 20.03 13.45 16.86
N GLY A 28 20.85 12.62 16.21
CA GLY A 28 21.25 12.77 14.82
C GLY A 28 20.07 12.61 13.86
N HIS A 29 20.05 13.41 12.79
CA HIS A 29 19.07 13.27 11.73
C HIS A 29 19.29 11.98 10.94
N VAL A 30 18.22 11.20 10.77
CA VAL A 30 18.25 9.97 9.96
C VAL A 30 18.44 10.29 8.48
N PHE A 31 17.84 11.36 7.97
CA PHE A 31 17.98 11.79 6.58
C PHE A 31 18.66 13.15 6.52
N VAL A 32 19.85 13.20 5.92
CA VAL A 32 20.65 14.42 5.74
C VAL A 32 20.92 14.69 4.27
N GLY A 33 21.18 15.95 3.95
CA GLY A 33 21.69 16.34 2.63
C GLY A 33 23.19 16.03 2.49
N PRO A 34 23.77 16.25 1.30
CA PRO A 34 25.17 15.92 0.99
C PRO A 34 26.24 16.55 1.90
N GLN A 35 25.87 17.61 2.64
CA GLN A 35 26.75 18.34 3.57
C GLN A 35 26.39 18.03 5.03
N CYS A 36 25.74 16.90 5.31
CA CYS A 36 25.23 16.49 6.63
C CYS A 36 24.21 17.46 7.26
N GLY A 37 23.70 18.42 6.48
CA GLY A 37 22.66 19.35 6.92
C GLY A 37 21.25 18.76 6.83
N GLN A 38 20.29 19.38 7.50
CA GLN A 38 18.89 18.97 7.45
C GLN A 38 18.35 18.97 6.01
N LEU A 39 17.72 17.88 5.61
CA LEU A 39 17.11 17.75 4.29
C LEU A 39 15.98 18.78 4.11
N ARG A 40 16.17 19.70 3.16
CA ARG A 40 15.14 20.70 2.81
C ARG A 40 14.19 20.15 1.76
N ARG A 41 12.91 20.53 1.85
CA ARG A 41 11.86 20.13 0.89
C ARG A 41 12.20 20.48 -0.56
N SER A 42 12.86 21.63 -0.78
CA SER A 42 13.31 22.06 -2.11
C SER A 42 14.30 21.07 -2.72
N ASN A 43 15.26 20.59 -1.92
CA ASN A 43 16.32 19.68 -2.38
C ASN A 43 15.77 18.28 -2.62
N PHE A 44 14.83 17.84 -1.78
CA PHE A 44 14.19 16.53 -1.91
C PHE A 44 13.39 16.37 -3.21
N ARG A 45 12.85 17.46 -3.78
CA ARG A 45 12.02 17.39 -4.99
C ARG A 45 12.78 16.79 -6.17
N ASP A 46 14.01 17.19 -6.39
CA ASP A 46 14.79 16.74 -7.55
C ASP A 46 15.22 15.29 -7.39
N ASP A 47 15.57 14.87 -6.18
CA ASP A 47 15.87 13.49 -5.87
C ASP A 47 14.63 12.59 -6.00
N TRP A 48 13.46 13.07 -5.57
CA TRP A 48 12.19 12.38 -5.82
C TRP A 48 11.91 12.19 -7.31
N VAL A 49 12.09 13.23 -8.12
CA VAL A 49 11.88 13.13 -9.58
C VAL A 49 12.82 12.11 -10.21
N LYS A 50 14.11 12.10 -9.80
CA LYS A 50 15.09 11.12 -10.26
C LYS A 50 14.71 9.70 -9.85
N ALA A 51 14.37 9.48 -8.58
CA ALA A 51 13.96 8.18 -8.06
C ALA A 51 12.71 7.65 -8.78
N ARG A 52 11.70 8.51 -8.96
CA ARG A 52 10.46 8.21 -9.69
C ARG A 52 10.75 7.80 -11.13
N LYS A 53 11.62 8.53 -11.83
CA LYS A 53 12.04 8.19 -13.20
C LYS A 53 12.78 6.87 -13.24
N GLY A 54 13.69 6.63 -12.29
CA GLY A 54 14.45 5.37 -12.18
C GLY A 54 13.55 4.16 -11.92
N ALA A 55 12.45 4.35 -11.17
CA ALA A 55 11.45 3.31 -10.91
C ALA A 55 10.44 3.11 -12.05
N GLY A 56 10.50 3.92 -13.14
CA GLY A 56 9.61 3.77 -14.30
C GLY A 56 8.13 4.10 -14.02
N VAL A 57 7.83 4.84 -12.95
CA VAL A 57 6.45 5.20 -12.57
C VAL A 57 6.02 6.55 -13.16
N THR A 58 4.71 6.78 -13.24
CA THR A 58 4.12 7.93 -13.94
C THR A 58 4.53 9.28 -13.34
N ALA A 59 4.52 10.32 -14.17
CA ALA A 59 4.83 11.68 -13.73
C ALA A 59 3.76 12.29 -12.81
N GLU A 60 2.59 11.66 -12.71
CA GLU A 60 1.47 12.06 -11.87
C GLU A 60 1.61 11.57 -10.42
N LEU A 61 2.53 10.64 -10.15
CA LEU A 61 2.79 10.16 -8.80
C LEU A 61 3.54 11.23 -7.97
N HIS A 62 2.89 11.71 -6.93
CA HIS A 62 3.43 12.62 -5.93
C HIS A 62 3.97 11.86 -4.72
N PHE A 63 4.90 12.47 -3.98
CA PHE A 63 5.47 11.81 -2.80
C PHE A 63 4.42 11.49 -1.71
N HIS A 64 3.39 12.34 -1.55
CA HIS A 64 2.31 12.08 -0.60
C HIS A 64 1.47 10.85 -0.98
N ASP A 65 1.47 10.46 -2.25
CA ASP A 65 0.71 9.29 -2.71
C ASP A 65 1.26 7.99 -2.11
N LEU A 66 2.57 7.95 -1.76
CA LEU A 66 3.14 6.81 -1.03
C LEU A 66 2.47 6.60 0.34
N ARG A 67 2.07 7.68 1.01
CA ARG A 67 1.31 7.61 2.26
C ARG A 67 -0.09 7.06 2.02
N HIS A 68 -0.75 7.47 0.93
CA HIS A 68 -2.04 6.91 0.52
C HIS A 68 -1.92 5.41 0.23
N THR A 69 -0.93 5.00 -0.56
CA THR A 69 -0.64 3.59 -0.84
C THR A 69 -0.42 2.79 0.43
N GLY A 70 0.40 3.29 1.36
CA GLY A 70 0.67 2.62 2.64
C GLY A 70 -0.59 2.43 3.50
N ASN A 71 -1.52 3.38 3.48
CA ASN A 71 -2.79 3.25 4.20
C ASN A 71 -3.74 2.26 3.53
N THR A 72 -3.83 2.28 2.19
CA THR A 72 -4.62 1.30 1.44
C THR A 72 -4.08 -0.11 1.64
N LEU A 73 -2.76 -0.30 1.67
CA LEU A 73 -2.14 -1.59 1.97
C LEU A 73 -2.46 -2.07 3.39
N ALA A 74 -2.36 -1.18 4.38
CA ALA A 74 -2.72 -1.53 5.76
C ALA A 74 -4.21 -1.90 5.91
N SER A 75 -5.09 -1.17 5.23
CA SER A 75 -6.53 -1.46 5.18
C SER A 75 -6.80 -2.81 4.52
N THR A 76 -6.14 -3.09 3.39
CA THR A 76 -6.24 -4.38 2.67
C THR A 76 -5.69 -5.54 3.50
N ALA A 77 -4.69 -5.30 4.35
CA ALA A 77 -4.18 -6.29 5.31
C ALA A 77 -5.09 -6.52 6.52
N GLY A 78 -6.28 -5.90 6.57
CA GLY A 78 -7.29 -6.11 7.60
C GLY A 78 -7.17 -5.19 8.81
N ALA A 79 -6.40 -4.11 8.74
CA ALA A 79 -6.30 -3.16 9.86
C ALA A 79 -7.67 -2.54 10.16
N SER A 80 -8.08 -2.54 11.43
CA SER A 80 -9.29 -1.88 11.89
C SER A 80 -9.18 -0.34 11.74
N THR A 81 -10.33 0.34 11.77
CA THR A 81 -10.38 1.81 11.74
C THR A 81 -9.51 2.44 12.83
N ARG A 82 -9.47 1.84 14.03
CA ARG A 82 -8.67 2.33 15.15
C ARG A 82 -7.16 2.16 14.90
N GLU A 83 -6.76 1.03 14.34
CA GLU A 83 -5.36 0.76 13.98
C GLU A 83 -4.89 1.67 12.84
N LEU A 84 -5.74 1.88 11.84
CA LEU A 84 -5.49 2.83 10.75
C LEU A 84 -5.32 4.26 11.28
N MET A 85 -6.23 4.74 12.14
CA MET A 85 -6.11 6.07 12.75
C MET A 85 -4.80 6.23 13.54
N THR A 86 -4.42 5.21 14.30
CA THR A 86 -3.17 5.18 15.08
C THR A 86 -1.95 5.20 14.15
N ARG A 87 -1.96 4.39 13.08
CA ARG A 87 -0.89 4.31 12.06
C ARG A 87 -0.81 5.55 11.18
N MET A 88 -1.89 6.30 11.01
CA MET A 88 -1.88 7.55 10.25
C MET A 88 -1.42 8.72 11.12
N GLY A 89 -1.79 8.78 12.39
CA GLY A 89 -1.49 9.91 13.28
C GLY A 89 -2.37 11.12 12.97
N HIS A 90 -3.24 11.48 13.92
CA HIS A 90 -4.17 12.63 13.88
C HIS A 90 -5.09 12.73 12.66
N SER A 91 -5.31 11.64 11.94
CA SER A 91 -6.33 11.58 10.89
C SER A 91 -7.71 11.38 11.52
N SER A 92 -8.71 12.08 10.99
CA SER A 92 -10.08 11.95 11.47
C SER A 92 -10.61 10.53 11.22
N SER A 93 -11.60 10.10 12.01
CA SER A 93 -12.33 8.85 11.75
C SER A 93 -12.84 8.75 10.31
N ARG A 94 -13.26 9.90 9.75
CA ARG A 94 -13.67 10.03 8.33
C ARG A 94 -12.57 9.55 7.37
N ALA A 95 -11.31 9.94 7.59
CA ALA A 95 -10.22 9.52 6.71
C ALA A 95 -9.96 8.00 6.77
N ALA A 96 -10.08 7.39 7.96
CA ALA A 96 -9.92 5.94 8.11
C ALA A 96 -11.07 5.15 7.46
N LEU A 97 -12.30 5.65 7.56
CA LEU A 97 -13.47 5.05 6.91
C LEU A 97 -13.35 5.03 5.38
N ILE A 98 -12.76 6.06 4.76
CA ILE A 98 -12.53 6.08 3.30
C ILE A 98 -11.73 4.85 2.85
N TYR A 99 -10.64 4.51 3.56
CA TYR A 99 -9.82 3.36 3.19
C TYR A 99 -10.52 2.02 3.46
N GLN A 100 -11.25 1.91 4.57
CA GLN A 100 -12.01 0.70 4.89
C GLN A 100 -13.10 0.42 3.85
N HIS A 101 -13.79 1.45 3.37
CA HIS A 101 -14.76 1.32 2.30
C HIS A 101 -14.09 0.90 0.98
N MET A 102 -12.93 1.45 0.63
CA MET A 102 -12.17 1.01 -0.56
C MET A 102 -11.80 -0.48 -0.51
N THR A 103 -11.44 -1.02 0.66
CA THR A 103 -11.19 -2.46 0.84
C THR A 103 -12.49 -3.26 0.67
N SER A 104 -13.60 -2.78 1.24
CA SER A 104 -14.91 -3.45 1.12
C SER A 104 -15.41 -3.50 -0.33
N ASP A 105 -15.19 -2.44 -1.10
CA ASP A 105 -15.52 -2.39 -2.53
C ASP A 105 -14.65 -3.36 -3.34
N ARG A 106 -13.38 -3.51 -2.95
CA ARG A 106 -12.46 -4.47 -3.57
C ARG A 106 -12.86 -5.91 -3.27
N ASP A 107 -13.23 -6.21 -2.02
CA ASP A 107 -13.73 -7.53 -1.62
C ASP A 107 -15.02 -7.88 -2.38
N ARG A 108 -15.92 -6.90 -2.55
CA ARG A 108 -17.11 -7.05 -3.38
C ARG A 108 -16.74 -7.35 -4.84
N ALA A 109 -15.81 -6.61 -5.44
CA ALA A 109 -15.38 -6.86 -6.81
C ALA A 109 -14.72 -8.24 -6.99
N ILE A 110 -13.99 -8.74 -5.99
CA ILE A 110 -13.45 -10.11 -5.98
C ILE A 110 -14.60 -11.12 -5.92
N ALA A 111 -15.56 -10.94 -5.01
CA ALA A 111 -16.73 -11.80 -4.90
C ALA A 111 -17.56 -11.83 -6.20
N ASP A 112 -17.72 -10.70 -6.86
CA ASP A 112 -18.43 -10.59 -8.13
C ASP A 112 -17.73 -11.34 -9.26
N ARG A 113 -16.38 -11.25 -9.32
CA ARG A 113 -15.56 -12.03 -10.28
C ARG A 113 -15.63 -13.52 -9.99
N LEU A 114 -15.54 -13.94 -8.73
CA LEU A 114 -15.73 -15.35 -8.34
C LEU A 114 -17.13 -15.83 -8.74
N GLY A 115 -18.16 -15.02 -8.49
CA GLY A 115 -19.54 -15.31 -8.91
C GLY A 115 -19.69 -15.44 -10.42
N ALA A 116 -18.99 -14.63 -11.21
CA ALA A 116 -18.97 -14.75 -12.68
C ALA A 116 -18.31 -16.06 -13.11
N MET A 117 -17.14 -16.41 -12.56
CA MET A 117 -16.46 -17.67 -12.84
C MET A 117 -17.31 -18.91 -12.49
N ILE A 118 -18.06 -18.86 -11.38
CA ILE A 118 -18.98 -19.93 -10.99
C ILE A 118 -20.13 -20.07 -12.00
N ARG A 119 -20.70 -18.96 -12.48
CA ARG A 119 -21.77 -18.98 -13.50
C ARG A 119 -21.26 -19.51 -14.85
N ASP A 120 -20.06 -19.11 -15.25
CA ASP A 120 -19.45 -19.55 -16.51
C ASP A 120 -19.03 -21.02 -16.46
N GLY A 121 -18.54 -21.51 -15.30
CA GLY A 121 -18.20 -22.93 -15.08
C GLY A 121 -19.41 -23.85 -14.87
N GLY A 122 -20.54 -23.33 -14.39
CA GLY A 122 -21.77 -24.09 -14.15
C GLY A 122 -22.56 -24.45 -15.43
N GLY A 123 -22.27 -23.78 -16.56
CA GLY A 123 -22.95 -24.04 -17.85
C GLY A 123 -22.54 -25.37 -18.50
N ALA A 124 -21.28 -25.79 -18.36
CA ALA A 124 -20.77 -27.00 -19.03
C ALA A 124 -21.34 -28.31 -18.44
N ALA A 125 -21.66 -28.32 -17.14
CA ALA A 125 -22.24 -29.47 -16.46
C ALA A 125 -23.74 -29.64 -16.74
N ALA A 126 -24.47 -28.54 -16.95
CA ALA A 126 -25.91 -28.56 -17.22
C ALA A 126 -26.25 -28.99 -18.66
N ASP A 127 -25.41 -28.64 -19.64
CA ASP A 127 -25.59 -29.07 -21.04
C ASP A 127 -25.33 -30.57 -21.24
N SER A 128 -24.38 -31.14 -20.49
CA SER A 128 -24.09 -32.58 -20.53
C SER A 128 -25.22 -33.44 -19.94
N ALA A 129 -26.03 -32.88 -19.04
CA ALA A 129 -27.18 -33.57 -18.44
C ALA A 129 -28.42 -33.54 -19.34
N ARG A 130 -28.63 -32.45 -20.09
CA ARG A 130 -29.72 -32.33 -21.08
C ARG A 130 -29.53 -33.23 -22.30
N ALA A 131 -28.29 -33.34 -22.80
CA ALA A 131 -27.99 -34.19 -23.96
C ALA A 131 -28.22 -35.71 -23.71
N ARG A 132 -28.28 -36.15 -22.45
CA ARG A 132 -28.54 -37.56 -22.09
C ARG A 132 -30.03 -37.90 -21.92
N LEU A 133 -30.90 -36.91 -21.75
CA LEU A 133 -32.33 -37.14 -21.61
C LEU A 133 -33.06 -37.23 -22.97
N ASP A 134 -32.49 -36.64 -24.02
CA ASP A 134 -33.05 -36.63 -25.39
C ASP A 134 -32.68 -37.87 -26.23
N GLN A 135 -31.95 -38.85 -25.67
CA GLN A 135 -31.58 -40.11 -26.35
C GLN A 135 -32.36 -41.34 -25.86
N ARG A 136 -33.59 -41.16 -25.34
CA ARG A 136 -34.39 -42.27 -24.81
C ARG A 136 -35.82 -42.29 -25.30
#